data_AF-A0A6L9QAT0-F1
#
_entry.id   AF-A0A6L9QAT0-F1
#
_cell.length_a   1.000
_cell.length_b   1.000
_cell.length_c   1.000
_cell.angle_alpha   90.00
_cell.angle_beta   90.00
_cell.angle_gamma   90.00
#
_symmetry.space_group_name_H-M   'P 1'
#
loop_
_entity.id
_entity.type
_entity.pdbx_description
1 polymer ?
#
loop_
_entity_poly.entity_id
_entity_poly.type
_entity_poly.pdbx_seq_one_letter_code
_entity_poly.pdbx_strand_id
1 'polypeptide(L)'
;MAITVEPLTTSWTKLKPLPWLRLDLNQLRYNAVGAFTLTLPATDVTWDLVDFDEDGVLKPKTGFYVDWNGIFDVPLKAEQANPSKVINETGEIVETIVFTGADFLDLLAERLVYRDATTTWPAQTVGSTVVTGKAETVIKNLVTANVVTAGDTNRRVPGFSVAPDLARGGDVTYTISIKNPAADPGTDQASTAGDSLMDMIRAVARQSDIGVSLTLVDGGLVFDCYLPRDLTQKVVFSERYGSLRSWSITDATPTANAILMQTAAAATPFTETHGAGALDPWRRAEHYVDQSSTTEATQITQAQLDEVARGAAQTRVALTVQDIPRVRFGRDAAGIQGYGIGDLVAADIRDGITYSDKVTAVQLTADTTTGAYVEAVVPTVGANDAAADAAPDDATAIAQLSARVRQLEQQIRSR
;
A
#
# COMPACT_ATOMS: atom_id res chain seq x y z
N MET A 1 1.89 2.66 28.52
CA MET A 1 0.71 3.34 27.97
C MET A 1 0.08 2.36 27.02
N ALA A 2 -1.22 2.12 27.15
CA ALA A 2 -1.92 1.09 26.40
C ALA A 2 -2.46 1.68 25.10
N ILE A 3 -2.56 0.85 24.06
CA ILE A 3 -3.21 1.18 22.80
C ILE A 3 -4.65 1.64 23.07
N THR A 4 -5.05 2.78 22.50
CA THR A 4 -6.41 3.30 22.62
C THR A 4 -7.13 3.27 21.29
N VAL A 5 -8.40 2.90 21.34
CA VAL A 5 -9.30 2.87 20.18
C VAL A 5 -10.47 3.82 20.47
N GLU A 6 -10.62 4.84 19.65
CA GLU A 6 -11.61 5.90 19.80
C GLU A 6 -12.53 5.93 18.56
N PRO A 7 -13.87 5.91 18.71
CA PRO A 7 -14.76 6.06 17.57
C PRO A 7 -14.63 7.44 16.93
N LEU A 8 -14.77 7.49 15.62
CA LEU A 8 -14.76 8.71 14.83
C LEU A 8 -16.14 9.01 14.27
N THR A 9 -16.65 10.20 14.57
CA THR A 9 -17.87 10.70 13.92
C THR A 9 -17.61 11.01 12.45
N THR A 10 -18.69 11.21 11.68
CA THR A 10 -18.61 11.69 10.30
C THR A 10 -18.07 13.12 10.17
N SER A 11 -17.94 13.84 11.28
CA SER A 11 -17.24 15.13 11.39
C SER A 11 -15.83 14.98 12.00
N TRP A 12 -15.27 13.78 11.94
CA TRP A 12 -13.92 13.42 12.40
C TRP A 12 -13.60 13.77 13.85
N THR A 13 -14.64 13.87 14.68
CA THR A 13 -14.48 14.10 16.11
C THR A 13 -14.23 12.77 16.79
N LYS A 14 -13.15 12.70 17.58
CA LYS A 14 -12.84 11.55 18.42
C LYS A 14 -13.83 11.49 19.58
N LEU A 15 -14.44 10.32 19.78
CA LEU A 15 -15.25 10.02 20.95
C LEU A 15 -14.37 9.38 22.04
N LYS A 16 -14.98 9.08 23.19
CA LYS A 16 -14.26 8.47 24.31
C LYS A 16 -13.65 7.12 23.91
N PRO A 17 -12.46 6.78 24.44
CA PRO A 17 -11.85 5.47 24.24
C PRO A 17 -12.79 4.33 24.63
N LEU A 18 -12.80 3.28 23.80
CA LEU A 18 -13.63 2.09 24.01
C LEU A 18 -12.85 0.96 24.69
N PRO A 19 -13.54 0.09 25.45
CA PRO A 19 -12.99 -1.21 25.78
C PRO A 19 -12.89 -2.06 24.50
N TRP A 20 -11.76 -2.71 24.28
CA TRP A 20 -11.52 -3.58 23.13
C TRP A 20 -10.88 -4.89 23.58
N LEU A 21 -11.17 -5.97 22.87
CA LEU A 21 -10.68 -7.32 23.17
C LEU A 21 -9.45 -7.66 22.32
N ARG A 22 -9.55 -7.40 21.01
CA ARG A 22 -8.47 -7.66 20.05
C ARG A 22 -8.47 -6.63 18.94
N LEU A 23 -7.28 -6.19 18.55
CA LEU A 23 -7.05 -5.33 17.39
C LEU A 23 -6.00 -5.99 16.51
N ASP A 24 -6.32 -6.14 15.23
CA ASP A 24 -5.39 -6.62 14.21
C ASP A 24 -5.41 -5.65 13.04
N LEU A 25 -4.35 -4.87 12.89
CA LEU A 25 -4.10 -4.06 11.70
C LEU A 25 -3.36 -4.96 10.71
N ASN A 26 -4.15 -5.66 9.90
CA ASN A 26 -3.68 -6.66 8.98
C ASN A 26 -2.96 -6.00 7.79
N GLN A 27 -1.66 -5.83 7.96
CA GLN A 27 -0.74 -5.28 6.96
C GLN A 27 -1.15 -3.87 6.51
N LEU A 28 -0.76 -2.85 7.26
CA LEU A 28 -0.70 -1.48 6.74
C LEU A 28 0.40 -1.43 5.68
N ARG A 29 0.08 -1.00 4.46
CA ARG A 29 0.98 -1.15 3.30
C ARG A 29 1.47 0.17 2.74
N TYR A 30 2.64 0.14 2.12
CA TYR A 30 3.18 1.28 1.39
C TYR A 30 2.35 1.53 0.13
N ASN A 31 1.76 2.73 0.03
CA ASN A 31 0.91 3.14 -1.10
C ASN A 31 -0.21 2.15 -1.45
N ALA A 32 -0.72 1.43 -0.45
CA ALA A 32 -1.84 0.52 -0.62
C ALA A 32 -2.70 0.48 0.63
N VAL A 33 -3.97 0.14 0.41
CA VAL A 33 -4.97 0.03 1.46
C VAL A 33 -4.63 -1.17 2.36
N GLY A 34 -4.45 -0.91 3.64
CA GLY A 34 -4.36 -1.92 4.69
C GLY A 34 -5.74 -2.32 5.20
N ALA A 35 -5.86 -3.55 5.71
CA ALA A 35 -7.10 -4.05 6.31
C ALA A 35 -6.99 -4.04 7.84
N PHE A 36 -8.13 -4.04 8.53
CA PHE A 36 -8.15 -4.26 9.97
C PHE A 36 -9.29 -5.17 10.42
N THR A 37 -9.12 -5.71 11.62
CA THR A 37 -10.16 -6.38 12.38
C THR A 37 -10.10 -5.89 13.83
N LEU A 38 -11.22 -5.41 14.35
CA LEU A 38 -11.37 -4.94 15.71
C LEU A 38 -12.49 -5.71 16.40
N THR A 39 -12.17 -6.39 17.50
CA THR A 39 -13.13 -7.12 18.32
C THR A 39 -13.43 -6.32 19.58
N LEU A 40 -14.69 -5.97 19.77
CA LEU A 40 -15.20 -5.24 20.93
C LEU A 40 -16.15 -6.13 21.75
N PRO A 41 -16.24 -5.96 23.08
CA PRO A 41 -17.33 -6.55 23.84
C PRO A 41 -18.65 -5.88 23.45
N ALA A 42 -19.74 -6.64 23.32
CA ALA A 42 -21.04 -6.08 22.99
C ALA A 42 -21.69 -5.46 24.24
N THR A 43 -21.45 -4.17 24.43
CA THR A 43 -22.10 -3.30 25.41
C THR A 43 -23.10 -2.37 24.71
N ASP A 44 -23.99 -1.72 25.47
CA ASP A 44 -24.91 -0.72 24.91
C ASP A 44 -24.16 0.36 24.10
N VAL A 45 -23.01 0.82 24.62
CA VAL A 45 -22.16 1.83 23.97
C VAL A 45 -21.60 1.36 22.62
N THR A 46 -21.22 0.09 22.52
CA THR A 46 -20.68 -0.47 21.26
C THR A 46 -21.78 -0.82 20.27
N TRP A 47 -22.99 -1.16 20.75
CA TRP A 47 -24.16 -1.36 19.90
C TRP A 47 -24.61 -0.04 19.24
N ASP A 48 -24.45 1.10 19.92
CA ASP A 48 -24.72 2.43 19.34
C ASP A 48 -23.82 2.79 18.14
N LEU A 49 -22.75 2.02 17.90
CA LEU A 49 -21.81 2.18 16.78
C LEU A 49 -22.23 1.40 15.53
N VAL A 50 -23.30 0.64 15.62
CA VAL A 50 -23.84 -0.16 14.52
C VAL A 50 -25.23 0.37 14.17
N ASP A 51 -25.58 0.35 12.90
CA ASP A 51 -26.88 0.77 12.39
C ASP A 51 -27.34 -0.18 11.29
N PHE A 52 -28.58 -0.02 10.84
CA PHE A 52 -29.07 -0.66 9.63
C PHE A 52 -29.16 0.38 8.51
N ASP A 53 -28.86 -0.02 7.28
CA ASP A 53 -29.16 0.82 6.11
C ASP A 53 -30.63 0.72 5.68
N GLU A 54 -30.98 1.44 4.61
CA GLU A 54 -32.35 1.50 4.08
C GLU A 54 -32.85 0.13 3.62
N ASP A 55 -31.94 -0.79 3.28
CA ASP A 55 -32.23 -2.15 2.84
C ASP A 55 -32.23 -3.16 4.00
N GLY A 56 -32.01 -2.70 5.24
CA GLY A 56 -31.95 -3.54 6.44
C GLY A 56 -30.65 -4.33 6.56
N VAL A 57 -29.60 -3.95 5.84
CA VAL A 57 -28.25 -4.51 5.99
C VAL A 57 -27.54 -3.81 7.13
N LEU A 58 -26.89 -4.60 7.99
CA LEU A 58 -26.14 -4.10 9.12
C LEU A 58 -24.88 -3.36 8.62
N LYS A 59 -24.66 -2.14 9.11
CA LYS A 59 -23.50 -1.32 8.76
C LYS A 59 -22.87 -0.66 9.99
N PRO A 60 -21.56 -0.40 9.97
CA PRO A 60 -20.95 0.50 10.92
C PRO A 60 -21.50 1.93 10.77
N LYS A 61 -21.68 2.61 11.90
CA LYS A 61 -22.08 4.03 11.96
C LYS A 61 -20.87 4.97 12.08
N THR A 62 -19.68 4.42 12.30
CA THR A 62 -18.48 5.16 12.73
C THR A 62 -17.22 4.57 12.10
N GLY A 63 -16.17 5.40 11.99
CA GLY A 63 -14.79 4.90 11.84
C GLY A 63 -14.11 4.76 13.20
N PHE A 64 -12.84 4.40 13.21
CA PHE A 64 -12.03 4.33 14.43
C PHE A 64 -10.75 5.11 14.27
N TYR A 65 -10.27 5.70 15.36
CA TYR A 65 -8.94 6.25 15.49
C TYR A 65 -8.17 5.37 16.47
N VAL A 66 -7.04 4.85 16.02
CA VAL A 66 -6.15 4.05 16.87
C VAL A 66 -4.92 4.89 17.19
N ASP A 67 -4.64 5.02 18.48
CA ASP A 67 -3.34 5.50 18.97
C ASP A 67 -2.55 4.31 19.51
N TRP A 68 -1.50 3.97 18.78
CA TRP A 68 -0.55 2.93 19.12
C TRP A 68 0.56 3.52 20.00
N ASN A 69 0.31 3.48 21.31
CA ASN A 69 1.27 3.84 22.36
C ASN A 69 1.78 5.31 22.29
N GLY A 70 1.05 6.23 21.65
CA GLY A 70 1.45 7.62 21.45
C GLY A 70 2.51 7.81 20.37
N ILE A 71 2.88 6.75 19.65
CA ILE A 71 4.02 6.73 18.72
C ILE A 71 3.54 6.62 17.27
N PHE A 72 2.44 5.90 17.04
CA PHE A 72 1.85 5.74 15.73
C PHE A 72 0.34 5.89 15.84
N ASP A 73 -0.26 6.63 14.91
CA ASP A 73 -1.69 6.83 14.85
C ASP A 73 -2.21 6.46 13.47
N VAL A 74 -3.38 5.83 13.44
CA VAL A 74 -4.03 5.45 12.18
C VAL A 74 -5.55 5.62 12.28
N PRO A 75 -6.16 6.36 11.33
CA PRO A 75 -7.60 6.36 11.16
C PRO A 75 -8.06 5.18 10.30
N LEU A 76 -9.14 4.52 10.72
CA LEU A 76 -9.67 3.27 10.19
C LEU A 76 -11.14 3.41 9.81
N LYS A 77 -11.49 2.96 8.60
CA LYS A 77 -12.83 3.01 8.04
C LYS A 77 -13.48 1.64 8.24
N ALA A 78 -14.40 1.57 9.19
CA ALA A 78 -15.20 0.37 9.37
C ALA A 78 -16.20 0.24 8.21
N GLU A 79 -16.23 -0.94 7.60
CA GLU A 79 -17.09 -1.26 6.46
C GLU A 79 -18.16 -2.28 6.84
N GLN A 80 -17.81 -3.20 7.74
CA GLN A 80 -18.70 -4.25 8.20
C GLN A 80 -18.68 -4.33 9.73
N ALA A 81 -19.82 -4.68 10.30
CA ALA A 81 -19.99 -5.00 11.70
C ALA A 81 -20.63 -6.37 11.80
N ASN A 82 -20.04 -7.26 12.60
CA ASN A 82 -20.48 -8.64 12.77
C ASN A 82 -20.68 -8.92 14.26
N PRO A 83 -21.87 -8.60 14.81
CA PRO A 83 -22.22 -8.94 16.18
C PRO A 83 -22.43 -10.45 16.33
N SER A 84 -21.98 -11.01 17.44
CA SER A 84 -22.14 -12.43 17.76
C SER A 84 -22.42 -12.63 19.25
N LYS A 85 -23.15 -13.71 19.55
CA LYS A 85 -23.47 -14.15 20.90
C LYS A 85 -23.23 -15.64 21.00
N VAL A 86 -22.32 -16.04 21.90
CA VAL A 86 -21.93 -17.44 22.09
C VAL A 86 -22.04 -17.78 23.58
N ILE A 87 -22.52 -18.97 23.90
CA ILE A 87 -22.40 -19.54 25.23
C ILE A 87 -21.12 -20.37 25.23
N ASN A 88 -20.11 -19.97 25.99
CA ASN A 88 -18.83 -20.66 26.02
C ASN A 88 -18.92 -22.01 26.77
N GLU A 89 -17.84 -22.77 26.76
CA GLU A 89 -17.76 -24.10 27.40
C GLU A 89 -18.02 -24.06 28.93
N THR A 90 -17.86 -22.89 29.56
CA THR A 90 -18.13 -22.67 30.98
C THR A 90 -19.59 -22.24 31.26
N GLY A 91 -20.43 -22.14 30.23
CA GLY A 91 -21.82 -21.71 30.34
C GLY A 91 -22.03 -20.20 30.43
N GLU A 92 -20.96 -19.42 30.23
CA GLU A 92 -21.02 -17.95 30.23
C GLU A 92 -21.44 -17.43 28.85
N ILE A 93 -22.31 -16.44 28.84
CA ILE A 93 -22.72 -15.72 27.64
C ILE A 93 -21.63 -14.71 27.30
N VAL A 94 -21.01 -14.87 26.13
CA VAL A 94 -20.03 -13.97 25.56
C VAL A 94 -20.65 -13.31 24.34
N GLU A 95 -20.83 -11.99 24.40
CA GLU A 95 -21.31 -11.18 23.28
C GLU A 95 -20.18 -10.27 22.78
N THR A 96 -19.95 -10.27 21.47
CA THR A 96 -18.90 -9.47 20.83
C THR A 96 -19.40 -8.83 19.56
N ILE A 97 -18.77 -7.72 19.16
CA ILE A 97 -18.96 -7.10 17.85
C ILE A 97 -17.61 -7.06 17.16
N VAL A 98 -17.51 -7.68 15.99
CA VAL A 98 -16.31 -7.64 15.16
C VAL A 98 -16.51 -6.63 14.04
N PHE A 99 -15.70 -5.58 14.06
CA PHE A 99 -15.62 -4.61 12.97
C PHE A 99 -14.48 -4.99 12.04
N THR A 100 -14.77 -4.98 10.74
CA THR A 100 -13.77 -5.14 9.68
C THR A 100 -13.87 -4.00 8.68
N GLY A 101 -12.74 -3.71 8.04
CA GLY A 101 -12.65 -2.66 7.03
C GLY A 101 -11.20 -2.36 6.72
N ALA A 102 -10.94 -1.12 6.34
CA ALA A 102 -9.66 -0.68 5.83
C ALA A 102 -9.10 0.55 6.56
N ASP A 103 -7.85 0.90 6.30
CA ASP A 103 -7.35 2.23 6.60
C ASP A 103 -8.01 3.30 5.70
N PHE A 104 -7.86 4.57 6.04
CA PHE A 104 -8.53 5.63 5.29
C PHE A 104 -7.95 5.91 3.88
N LEU A 105 -6.88 5.22 3.44
CA LEU A 105 -6.50 5.27 2.02
C LEU A 105 -7.57 4.62 1.14
N ASP A 106 -8.44 3.78 1.72
CA ASP A 106 -9.59 3.23 1.01
C ASP A 106 -10.54 4.30 0.45
N LEU A 107 -10.64 5.46 1.10
CA LEU A 107 -11.41 6.61 0.58
C LEU A 107 -10.92 7.07 -0.80
N LEU A 108 -9.64 6.87 -1.11
CA LEU A 108 -9.05 7.15 -2.41
C LEU A 108 -9.22 5.95 -3.36
N ALA A 109 -9.17 4.71 -2.85
CA ALA A 109 -9.37 3.51 -3.66
C ALA A 109 -10.80 3.40 -4.21
N GLU A 110 -11.80 3.86 -3.45
CA GLU A 110 -13.21 3.89 -3.87
C GLU A 110 -13.57 5.06 -4.81
N ARG A 111 -12.58 5.78 -5.36
CA ARG A 111 -12.81 6.94 -6.21
C ARG A 111 -12.00 6.82 -7.49
N LEU A 112 -12.69 6.82 -8.62
CA LEU A 112 -12.03 6.89 -9.93
C LEU A 112 -11.33 8.22 -10.14
N VAL A 113 -10.25 8.24 -10.90
CA VAL A 113 -9.62 9.50 -11.31
C VAL A 113 -10.42 10.10 -12.47
N TYR A 114 -11.12 11.22 -12.24
CA TYR A 114 -11.78 11.93 -13.33
C TYR A 114 -10.77 12.64 -14.19
N ARG A 115 -10.99 12.54 -15.51
CA ARG A 115 -10.27 13.32 -16.50
C ARG A 115 -10.57 14.81 -16.34
N ASP A 116 -11.85 15.14 -16.21
CA ASP A 116 -12.30 16.49 -15.88
C ASP A 116 -13.01 16.45 -14.51
N ALA A 117 -12.25 16.72 -13.45
CA ALA A 117 -12.76 16.69 -12.10
C ALA A 117 -13.75 17.84 -11.79
N THR A 118 -13.95 18.80 -12.71
CA THR A 118 -14.91 19.90 -12.55
C THR A 118 -16.33 19.53 -12.97
N THR A 119 -16.52 18.35 -13.56
CA THR A 119 -17.82 17.88 -14.07
C THR A 119 -18.32 16.65 -13.33
N THR A 120 -19.61 16.34 -13.49
CA THR A 120 -20.26 15.15 -12.91
C THR A 120 -19.95 13.90 -13.73
N TRP A 121 -20.26 12.71 -13.18
CA TRP A 121 -20.05 11.44 -13.87
C TRP A 121 -20.63 11.42 -15.30
N PRO A 122 -21.90 11.80 -15.55
CA PRO A 122 -22.49 11.71 -16.89
C PRO A 122 -21.94 12.78 -17.87
N ALA A 123 -21.21 13.77 -17.36
CA ALA A 123 -20.67 14.88 -18.14
C ALA A 123 -19.20 14.68 -18.55
N GLN A 124 -18.58 13.56 -18.16
CA GLN A 124 -17.23 13.21 -18.63
C GLN A 124 -17.21 13.03 -20.16
N THR A 125 -16.14 13.45 -20.81
CA THR A 125 -15.98 13.38 -22.27
C THR A 125 -14.77 12.56 -22.70
N VAL A 126 -14.85 11.96 -23.88
CA VAL A 126 -13.78 11.17 -24.51
C VAL A 126 -12.53 12.01 -24.77
N GLY A 127 -11.35 11.39 -24.66
CA GLY A 127 -10.04 12.00 -24.89
C GLY A 127 -9.08 11.81 -23.72
N SER A 128 -7.94 12.49 -23.77
CA SER A 128 -6.89 12.41 -22.76
C SER A 128 -6.61 13.74 -22.07
N THR A 129 -6.12 13.67 -20.83
CA THR A 129 -5.56 14.78 -20.06
C THR A 129 -4.21 14.33 -19.51
N VAL A 130 -3.16 15.06 -19.87
CA VAL A 130 -1.79 14.78 -19.40
C VAL A 130 -1.47 15.74 -18.26
N VAL A 131 -1.00 15.20 -17.15
CA VAL A 131 -0.52 15.95 -15.99
C VAL A 131 0.96 15.66 -15.81
N THR A 132 1.77 16.71 -15.65
CA THR A 132 3.23 16.58 -15.50
C THR A 132 3.72 17.55 -14.45
N GLY A 133 4.73 17.15 -13.70
CA GLY A 133 5.34 17.95 -12.65
C GLY A 133 6.08 17.07 -11.66
N LYS A 134 6.39 17.62 -10.48
CA LYS A 134 6.92 16.84 -9.37
C LYS A 134 5.89 15.82 -8.90
N ALA A 135 6.35 14.64 -8.47
CA ALA A 135 5.46 13.54 -8.06
C ALA A 135 4.46 13.97 -6.98
N GLU A 136 4.92 14.67 -5.94
CA GLU A 136 4.03 15.24 -4.92
C GLU A 136 2.98 16.17 -5.53
N THR A 137 3.40 17.11 -6.36
CA THR A 137 2.52 18.08 -7.03
C THR A 137 1.46 17.39 -7.87
N VAL A 138 1.83 16.39 -8.67
CA VAL A 138 0.89 15.64 -9.52
C VAL A 138 -0.14 14.90 -8.66
N ILE A 139 0.32 14.16 -7.64
CA ILE A 139 -0.57 13.42 -6.73
C ILE A 139 -1.52 14.38 -6.01
N LYS A 140 -0.98 15.42 -5.35
CA LYS A 140 -1.77 16.38 -4.58
C LYS A 140 -2.77 17.12 -5.44
N ASN A 141 -2.40 17.52 -6.66
CA ASN A 141 -3.31 18.18 -7.59
C ASN A 141 -4.48 17.27 -7.98
N LEU A 142 -4.22 16.02 -8.34
CA LEU A 142 -5.25 15.07 -8.74
C LEU A 142 -6.19 14.70 -7.58
N VAL A 143 -5.64 14.46 -6.38
CA VAL A 143 -6.43 14.22 -5.16
C VAL A 143 -7.28 15.44 -4.82
N THR A 144 -6.70 16.65 -4.85
CA THR A 144 -7.42 17.90 -4.56
C THR A 144 -8.59 18.07 -5.54
N ALA A 145 -8.33 17.92 -6.83
CA ALA A 145 -9.34 18.09 -7.87
C ALA A 145 -10.48 17.07 -7.73
N ASN A 146 -10.18 15.82 -7.37
CA ASN A 146 -11.17 14.74 -7.34
C ASN A 146 -11.90 14.54 -6.00
N VAL A 147 -11.32 14.99 -4.88
CA VAL A 147 -11.82 14.68 -3.52
C VAL A 147 -12.12 15.95 -2.72
N VAL A 148 -11.41 17.05 -2.94
CA VAL A 148 -11.59 18.30 -2.18
C VAL A 148 -12.48 19.27 -2.94
N THR A 149 -12.11 19.57 -4.19
CA THR A 149 -12.76 20.60 -5.02
C THR A 149 -13.54 20.02 -6.18
N ALA A 150 -13.90 18.74 -6.13
CA ALA A 150 -14.63 18.08 -7.22
C ALA A 150 -15.91 18.83 -7.60
N GLY A 151 -16.18 18.93 -8.90
CA GLY A 151 -17.41 19.56 -9.40
C GLY A 151 -18.67 18.80 -8.98
N ASP A 152 -18.58 17.48 -8.93
CA ASP A 152 -19.59 16.63 -8.31
C ASP A 152 -19.44 16.66 -6.77
N THR A 153 -20.37 17.33 -6.10
CA THR A 153 -20.35 17.47 -4.64
C THR A 153 -20.45 16.15 -3.89
N ASN A 154 -21.04 15.12 -4.50
CA ASN A 154 -21.18 13.80 -3.88
C ASN A 154 -19.84 13.05 -3.79
N ARG A 155 -18.84 13.47 -4.56
CA ARG A 155 -17.49 12.90 -4.52
C ARG A 155 -16.63 13.51 -3.43
N ARG A 156 -17.01 14.69 -2.92
CA ARG A 156 -16.22 15.39 -1.91
C ARG A 156 -16.29 14.64 -0.60
N VAL A 157 -15.14 14.48 0.06
CA VAL A 157 -15.09 13.93 1.41
C VAL A 157 -15.12 15.11 2.38
N PRO A 158 -16.15 15.24 3.24
CA PRO A 158 -16.23 16.32 4.22
C PRO A 158 -14.98 16.35 5.10
N GLY A 159 -14.45 17.54 5.41
CA GLY A 159 -13.26 17.68 6.27
C GLY A 159 -11.96 17.10 5.71
N PHE A 160 -11.94 16.66 4.45
CA PHE A 160 -10.71 16.24 3.76
C PHE A 160 -9.97 17.47 3.22
N SER A 161 -8.67 17.50 3.47
CA SER A 161 -7.75 18.56 3.03
C SER A 161 -6.43 17.96 2.58
N VAL A 162 -5.67 18.72 1.80
CA VAL A 162 -4.35 18.32 1.31
C VAL A 162 -3.32 19.26 1.93
N ALA A 163 -2.26 18.69 2.50
CA ALA A 163 -1.15 19.43 3.09
C ALA A 163 -0.44 20.30 2.01
N PRO A 164 0.22 21.41 2.41
CA PRO A 164 0.94 22.27 1.47
C PRO A 164 1.89 21.47 0.56
N ASP A 165 1.90 21.78 -0.73
CA ASP A 165 2.79 21.14 -1.69
C ASP A 165 4.23 21.65 -1.49
N LEU A 166 5.15 20.71 -1.30
CA LEU A 166 6.58 20.96 -1.11
C LEU A 166 7.42 20.49 -2.29
N ALA A 167 6.77 20.09 -3.39
CA ALA A 167 7.39 19.71 -4.65
C ALA A 167 8.42 18.56 -4.52
N ARG A 168 8.15 17.59 -3.62
CA ARG A 168 8.96 16.40 -3.38
C ARG A 168 8.84 15.40 -4.54
N GLY A 169 9.91 14.64 -4.76
CA GLY A 169 10.01 13.61 -5.79
C GLY A 169 10.62 14.10 -7.11
N GLY A 170 10.83 13.17 -8.04
CA GLY A 170 11.24 13.43 -9.41
C GLY A 170 10.12 13.99 -10.27
N ASP A 171 10.47 14.36 -11.51
CA ASP A 171 9.48 14.77 -12.51
C ASP A 171 8.79 13.53 -13.08
N VAL A 172 7.46 13.55 -13.08
CA VAL A 172 6.60 12.43 -13.49
C VAL A 172 5.56 12.92 -14.48
N THR A 173 5.05 11.98 -15.29
CA THR A 173 3.92 12.23 -16.19
C THR A 173 2.85 11.17 -15.94
N TYR A 174 1.60 11.62 -15.77
CA TYR A 174 0.44 10.76 -15.67
C TYR A 174 -0.62 11.19 -16.68
N THR A 175 -1.24 10.22 -17.36
CA THR A 175 -2.23 10.47 -18.41
C THR A 175 -3.55 9.81 -18.04
N ILE A 176 -4.61 10.61 -17.96
CA ILE A 176 -5.99 10.15 -17.77
C ILE A 176 -6.66 10.10 -19.14
N SER A 177 -7.08 8.92 -19.57
CA SER A 177 -7.65 8.70 -20.90
C SER A 177 -9.01 8.01 -20.81
N ILE A 178 -10.03 8.62 -21.41
CA ILE A 178 -11.36 8.06 -21.62
C ILE A 178 -11.51 7.71 -23.10
N LYS A 179 -11.68 6.42 -23.40
CA LYS A 179 -11.83 5.91 -24.77
C LYS A 179 -13.13 6.34 -25.41
N ASN A 180 -13.11 6.43 -26.75
CA ASN A 180 -14.32 6.51 -27.55
C ASN A 180 -14.93 5.11 -27.71
N PRO A 181 -16.15 4.84 -27.20
CA PRO A 181 -16.78 3.52 -27.32
C PRO A 181 -17.11 3.11 -28.77
N ALA A 182 -17.07 4.06 -29.71
CA ALA A 182 -17.28 3.81 -31.14
C ALA A 182 -15.98 3.63 -31.94
N ALA A 183 -14.80 3.62 -31.30
CA ALA A 183 -13.53 3.35 -31.98
C ALA A 183 -13.43 1.88 -32.40
N ASP A 184 -12.76 1.62 -33.53
CA ASP A 184 -12.58 0.27 -34.06
C ASP A 184 -11.79 -0.60 -33.06
N PRO A 185 -12.27 -1.82 -32.73
CA PRO A 185 -11.55 -2.74 -31.86
C PRO A 185 -10.17 -3.04 -32.46
N GLY A 186 -9.10 -2.61 -31.79
CA GLY A 186 -7.71 -2.84 -32.23
C GLY A 186 -6.94 -1.62 -32.75
N THR A 187 -7.50 -0.41 -32.68
CA THR A 187 -6.76 0.87 -32.88
C THR A 187 -6.49 1.61 -31.55
N ASP A 188 -6.75 0.91 -30.45
CA ASP A 188 -7.03 1.50 -29.16
C ASP A 188 -5.77 1.70 -28.30
N GLN A 189 -5.60 2.94 -27.82
CA GLN A 189 -4.73 3.33 -26.70
C GLN A 189 -5.23 2.69 -25.39
N ALA A 190 -4.40 2.44 -24.37
CA ALA A 190 -4.92 1.95 -23.08
C ALA A 190 -5.85 2.98 -22.41
N SER A 191 -7.00 2.55 -21.86
CA SER A 191 -7.92 3.42 -21.12
C SER A 191 -7.54 3.41 -19.64
N THR A 192 -7.28 4.58 -19.05
CA THR A 192 -7.06 4.73 -17.59
C THR A 192 -8.31 5.25 -16.87
N ALA A 193 -9.43 5.41 -17.60
CA ALA A 193 -10.73 5.82 -17.03
C ALA A 193 -11.30 4.89 -15.94
N GLY A 194 -10.76 3.67 -15.80
CA GLY A 194 -11.13 2.71 -14.77
C GLY A 194 -10.24 2.75 -13.52
N ASP A 195 -9.16 3.53 -13.54
CA ASP A 195 -8.18 3.54 -12.46
C ASP A 195 -8.72 4.32 -11.26
N SER A 196 -8.54 3.75 -10.06
CA SER A 196 -8.81 4.46 -8.81
C SER A 196 -7.74 5.55 -8.56
N LEU A 197 -8.01 6.50 -7.65
CA LEU A 197 -7.00 7.45 -7.21
C LEU A 197 -5.81 6.73 -6.57
N MET A 198 -6.02 5.59 -5.91
CA MET A 198 -4.91 4.78 -5.39
C MET A 198 -4.06 4.15 -6.49
N ASP A 199 -4.68 3.68 -7.58
CA ASP A 199 -3.93 3.13 -8.72
C ASP A 199 -3.11 4.21 -9.43
N MET A 200 -3.68 5.41 -9.57
CA MET A 200 -2.95 6.59 -10.04
C MET A 200 -1.77 6.94 -9.12
N ILE A 201 -1.97 6.96 -7.79
CA ILE A 201 -0.90 7.23 -6.82
C ILE A 201 0.22 6.21 -6.97
N ARG A 202 -0.10 4.92 -7.08
CA ARG A 202 0.89 3.85 -7.31
C ARG A 202 1.62 4.04 -8.63
N ALA A 203 0.91 4.41 -9.70
CA ALA A 203 1.52 4.66 -11.01
C ALA A 203 2.51 5.84 -10.98
N VAL A 204 2.21 6.88 -10.22
CA VAL A 204 3.11 8.02 -10.02
C VAL A 204 4.29 7.64 -9.10
N ALA A 205 4.02 6.92 -8.01
CA ALA A 205 5.05 6.51 -7.05
C ALA A 205 6.10 5.57 -7.66
N ARG A 206 5.71 4.74 -8.63
CA ARG A 206 6.64 3.91 -9.43
C ARG A 206 7.65 4.74 -10.23
N GLN A 207 7.27 5.93 -10.68
CA GLN A 207 8.17 6.83 -11.43
C GLN A 207 9.10 7.63 -10.51
N SER A 208 8.66 7.89 -9.28
CA SER A 208 9.39 8.71 -8.32
C SER A 208 9.01 8.28 -6.91
N ASP A 209 9.89 7.50 -6.29
CA ASP A 209 9.81 6.93 -4.95
C ASP A 209 9.21 7.88 -3.89
N ILE A 210 7.88 7.86 -3.75
CA ILE A 210 7.10 8.77 -2.90
C ILE A 210 6.00 7.99 -2.19
N GLY A 211 5.88 8.20 -0.88
CA GLY A 211 4.84 7.62 -0.05
C GLY A 211 3.67 8.59 0.15
N VAL A 212 2.49 8.05 0.41
CA VAL A 212 1.32 8.84 0.82
C VAL A 212 0.86 8.47 2.22
N SER A 213 0.29 9.43 2.93
CA SER A 213 -0.27 9.24 4.27
C SER A 213 -1.53 10.05 4.45
N LEU A 214 -2.48 9.49 5.20
CA LEU A 214 -3.67 10.21 5.65
C LEU A 214 -3.66 10.28 7.18
N THR A 215 -3.68 11.48 7.73
CA THR A 215 -3.63 11.70 9.18
C THR A 215 -4.78 12.57 9.63
N LEU A 216 -5.18 12.44 10.90
CA LEU A 216 -6.24 13.24 11.49
C LEU A 216 -5.62 14.43 12.23
N VAL A 217 -5.83 15.64 11.73
CA VAL A 217 -5.29 16.89 12.30
C VAL A 217 -6.44 17.87 12.52
N ASP A 218 -6.55 18.43 13.73
CA ASP A 218 -7.56 19.44 14.10
C ASP A 218 -9.01 19.09 13.72
N GLY A 219 -9.38 17.80 13.76
CA GLY A 219 -10.72 17.33 13.39
C GLY A 219 -10.99 17.29 11.88
N GLY A 220 -9.94 17.23 11.06
CA GLY A 220 -10.00 17.03 9.62
C GLY A 220 -8.99 15.99 9.14
N LEU A 221 -9.26 15.37 8.00
CA LEU A 221 -8.33 14.47 7.34
C LEU A 221 -7.36 15.27 6.49
N VAL A 222 -6.07 15.10 6.76
CA VAL A 222 -4.99 15.73 6.02
C VAL A 222 -4.25 14.66 5.23
N PHE A 223 -4.34 14.78 3.91
CA PHE A 223 -3.53 14.01 2.98
C PHE A 223 -2.19 14.68 2.76
N ASP A 224 -1.11 13.93 2.94
CA ASP A 224 0.25 14.38 2.65
C ASP A 224 1.04 13.30 1.90
N CYS A 225 2.12 13.74 1.24
CA CYS A 225 3.08 12.86 0.58
C CYS A 225 4.44 13.01 1.25
N TYR A 226 5.17 11.93 1.46
CA TYR A 226 6.48 11.94 2.09
C TYR A 226 7.50 11.20 1.23
N LEU A 227 8.79 11.52 1.43
CA LEU A 227 9.87 10.75 0.84
C LEU A 227 10.33 9.67 1.83
N PRO A 228 10.45 8.41 1.39
CA PRO A 228 11.19 7.38 2.12
C PRO A 228 12.53 7.87 2.65
N ARG A 229 12.87 7.52 3.89
CA ARG A 229 14.17 7.84 4.49
C ARG A 229 15.09 6.64 4.40
N ASP A 230 16.37 6.89 4.14
CA ASP A 230 17.40 5.85 4.29
C ASP A 230 17.79 5.73 5.78
N LEU A 231 17.33 4.65 6.40
CA LEU A 231 17.63 4.28 7.78
C LEU A 231 18.49 3.02 7.85
N THR A 232 19.08 2.56 6.74
CA THR A 232 19.85 1.30 6.69
C THR A 232 21.02 1.24 7.67
N GLN A 233 21.59 2.39 8.04
CA GLN A 233 22.65 2.48 9.06
C GLN A 233 22.16 2.72 10.49
N LYS A 234 20.88 3.10 10.66
CA LYS A 234 20.30 3.48 11.96
C LYS A 234 19.37 2.40 12.52
N VAL A 235 18.63 1.74 11.63
CA VAL A 235 17.66 0.70 11.93
C VAL A 235 18.18 -0.60 11.32
N VAL A 236 18.82 -1.40 12.18
CA VAL A 236 19.35 -2.72 11.85
C VAL A 236 18.65 -3.77 12.71
N PHE A 237 17.80 -4.59 12.10
CA PHE A 237 17.18 -5.74 12.76
C PHE A 237 18.18 -6.88 12.84
N SER A 238 18.54 -7.35 14.04
CA SER A 238 19.53 -8.43 14.22
C SER A 238 19.12 -9.31 15.39
N GLU A 239 19.36 -10.61 15.27
CA GLU A 239 19.20 -11.56 16.38
C GLU A 239 20.12 -11.17 17.55
N ARG A 240 21.33 -10.66 17.27
CA ARG A 240 22.31 -10.25 18.29
C ARG A 240 21.84 -9.04 19.10
N TYR A 241 21.09 -8.14 18.49
CA TYR A 241 20.51 -6.98 19.16
C TYR A 241 19.16 -7.29 19.82
N GLY A 242 18.63 -8.50 19.63
CA GLY A 242 17.32 -8.91 20.15
C GLY A 242 16.15 -8.20 19.48
N SER A 243 16.39 -7.46 18.40
CA SER A 243 15.34 -6.80 17.62
C SER A 243 14.70 -7.72 16.59
N LEU A 244 15.40 -8.76 16.14
CA LEU A 244 14.88 -9.78 15.22
C LEU A 244 14.54 -11.07 15.98
N ARG A 245 13.28 -11.51 15.93
CA ARG A 245 12.83 -12.76 16.54
C ARG A 245 12.82 -13.94 15.59
N SER A 246 12.36 -13.69 14.36
CA SER A 246 12.41 -14.65 13.28
C SER A 246 12.43 -13.90 11.94
N TRP A 247 12.94 -14.58 10.93
CA TRP A 247 12.88 -14.12 9.55
C TRP A 247 12.50 -15.29 8.66
N SER A 248 11.84 -14.98 7.55
CA SER A 248 11.60 -15.94 6.48
C SER A 248 11.86 -15.26 5.16
N ILE A 249 12.61 -15.93 4.27
CA ILE A 249 12.84 -15.49 2.91
C ILE A 249 11.96 -16.34 2.01
N THR A 250 11.08 -15.69 1.25
CA THR A 250 10.31 -16.33 0.19
C THR A 250 10.80 -15.75 -1.14
N ASP A 251 11.25 -16.61 -2.05
CA ASP A 251 11.61 -16.20 -3.41
C ASP A 251 10.56 -16.73 -4.39
N ALA A 252 9.88 -15.82 -5.08
CA ALA A 252 8.95 -16.15 -6.15
C ALA A 252 9.71 -16.11 -7.49
N THR A 253 9.63 -17.20 -8.24
CA THR A 253 10.17 -17.24 -9.61
C THR A 253 9.48 -16.21 -10.50
N PRO A 254 10.20 -15.59 -11.45
CA PRO A 254 9.59 -14.63 -12.36
C PRO A 254 8.48 -15.30 -13.17
N THR A 255 7.34 -14.63 -13.31
CA THR A 255 6.23 -15.06 -14.18
C THR A 255 6.37 -14.51 -15.60
N ALA A 256 7.10 -13.40 -15.77
CA ALA A 256 7.47 -12.85 -17.07
C ALA A 256 8.76 -12.01 -16.96
N ASN A 257 9.86 -12.51 -17.52
CA ASN A 257 11.12 -11.75 -17.60
C ASN A 257 11.69 -11.68 -19.03
N ALA A 258 11.09 -12.37 -20.01
CA ALA A 258 11.35 -12.18 -21.43
C ALA A 258 10.04 -11.79 -22.11
N ILE A 259 9.87 -10.51 -22.40
CA ILE A 259 8.66 -9.98 -23.02
C ILE A 259 8.86 -9.89 -24.52
N LEU A 260 8.05 -10.62 -25.28
CA LEU A 260 7.93 -10.46 -26.72
C LEU A 260 6.70 -9.59 -27.01
N MET A 261 6.93 -8.36 -27.48
CA MET A 261 5.87 -7.41 -27.74
C MET A 261 5.70 -7.18 -29.24
N GLN A 262 4.46 -7.34 -29.73
CA GLN A 262 4.09 -6.93 -31.07
C GLN A 262 3.75 -5.43 -31.10
N THR A 263 4.27 -4.68 -32.07
CA THR A 263 4.07 -3.22 -32.15
C THR A 263 4.02 -2.71 -33.58
N ALA A 264 3.27 -1.62 -33.80
CA ALA A 264 3.26 -0.85 -35.04
C ALA A 264 4.23 0.36 -35.02
N ALA A 265 4.82 0.67 -33.86
CA ALA A 265 5.71 1.83 -33.67
C ALA A 265 7.17 1.57 -34.04
N ALA A 266 7.61 0.30 -34.05
CA ALA A 266 8.97 -0.08 -34.36
C ALA A 266 9.13 -0.47 -35.86
N ALA A 267 10.36 -0.40 -36.35
CA ALA A 267 10.69 -0.82 -37.72
C ALA A 267 10.47 -2.33 -37.96
N THR A 268 10.51 -3.13 -36.88
CA THR A 268 10.19 -4.56 -36.88
C THR A 268 8.88 -4.81 -36.14
N PRO A 269 8.05 -5.77 -36.59
CA PRO A 269 6.74 -6.03 -35.98
C PRO A 269 6.82 -6.56 -34.55
N PHE A 270 7.97 -7.11 -34.16
CA PHE A 270 8.24 -7.61 -32.81
C PHE A 270 9.45 -6.92 -32.22
N THR A 271 9.38 -6.73 -30.91
CA THR A 271 10.48 -6.23 -30.07
C THR A 271 10.56 -7.08 -28.81
N GLU A 272 11.77 -7.39 -28.37
CA GLU A 272 12.01 -8.19 -27.16
C GLU A 272 12.63 -7.30 -26.09
N THR A 273 12.14 -7.43 -24.86
CA THR A 273 12.73 -6.79 -23.67
C THR A 273 12.98 -7.83 -22.60
N HIS A 274 14.12 -7.71 -21.92
CA HIS A 274 14.55 -8.64 -20.90
C HIS A 274 14.61 -7.99 -19.51
N GLY A 275 14.06 -8.70 -18.53
CA GLY A 275 14.30 -8.49 -17.11
C GLY A 275 15.47 -9.31 -16.57
N ALA A 276 15.70 -9.20 -15.27
CA ALA A 276 16.74 -9.96 -14.59
C ALA A 276 16.49 -11.48 -14.72
N GLY A 277 17.55 -12.22 -15.06
CA GLY A 277 17.49 -13.69 -15.19
C GLY A 277 16.90 -14.23 -16.49
N ALA A 278 16.48 -13.38 -17.44
CA ALA A 278 15.87 -13.81 -18.70
C ALA A 278 16.81 -14.57 -19.66
N LEU A 279 18.12 -14.44 -19.47
CA LEU A 279 19.15 -15.16 -20.23
C LEU A 279 19.52 -16.51 -19.61
N ASP A 280 19.05 -16.80 -18.40
CA ASP A 280 19.22 -18.10 -17.77
C ASP A 280 18.10 -19.03 -18.28
N PRO A 281 18.42 -20.11 -19.00
CA PRO A 281 17.42 -21.03 -19.55
C PRO A 281 16.56 -21.70 -18.47
N TRP A 282 17.02 -21.74 -17.21
CA TRP A 282 16.27 -22.29 -16.09
C TRP A 282 15.36 -21.27 -15.39
N ARG A 283 15.51 -19.97 -15.69
CA ARG A 283 14.72 -18.88 -15.09
C ARG A 283 14.01 -18.00 -16.12
N ARG A 284 14.13 -18.30 -17.40
CA ARG A 284 13.44 -17.57 -18.47
C ARG A 284 11.94 -17.89 -18.44
N ALA A 285 11.13 -16.87 -18.26
CA ALA A 285 9.68 -16.90 -18.33
C ALA A 285 9.23 -15.96 -19.43
N GLU A 286 8.71 -16.54 -20.51
CA GLU A 286 8.31 -15.82 -21.72
C GLU A 286 6.86 -15.34 -21.61
N HIS A 287 6.63 -14.09 -21.97
CA HIS A 287 5.29 -13.52 -22.02
C HIS A 287 5.10 -12.72 -23.30
N TYR A 288 3.97 -12.96 -23.94
CA TYR A 288 3.60 -12.30 -25.19
C TYR A 288 2.60 -11.19 -24.90
N VAL A 289 2.86 -10.00 -25.42
CA VAL A 289 1.98 -8.85 -25.28
C VAL A 289 1.70 -8.23 -26.64
N ASP A 290 0.42 -8.07 -26.96
CA ASP A 290 0.00 -7.42 -28.19
C ASP A 290 -0.22 -5.93 -27.95
N GLN A 291 0.57 -5.11 -28.63
CA GLN A 291 0.45 -3.65 -28.69
C GLN A 291 0.43 -3.18 -30.14
N SER A 292 -0.16 -3.98 -31.05
CA SER A 292 -0.25 -3.67 -32.48
C SER A 292 -1.03 -2.38 -32.78
N SER A 293 -1.87 -1.93 -31.84
CA SER A 293 -2.62 -0.67 -31.93
C SER A 293 -1.81 0.57 -31.58
N THR A 294 -0.66 0.39 -30.90
CA THR A 294 0.12 1.49 -30.34
C THR A 294 1.21 1.94 -31.32
N THR A 295 1.13 3.21 -31.75
CA THR A 295 2.01 3.81 -32.77
C THR A 295 3.14 4.67 -32.18
N GLU A 296 3.07 4.98 -30.88
CA GLU A 296 4.05 5.83 -30.19
C GLU A 296 5.15 4.99 -29.52
N ALA A 297 6.41 5.23 -29.90
CA ALA A 297 7.55 4.43 -29.42
C ALA A 297 7.80 4.54 -27.90
N THR A 298 7.50 5.70 -27.31
CA THR A 298 7.65 5.93 -25.86
C THR A 298 6.64 5.13 -25.05
N GLN A 299 5.40 5.00 -25.54
CA GLN A 299 4.36 4.21 -24.89
C GLN A 299 4.67 2.71 -24.94
N ILE A 300 5.22 2.22 -26.06
CA ILE A 300 5.68 0.83 -26.19
C ILE A 300 6.81 0.54 -25.20
N THR A 301 7.80 1.43 -25.12
CA THR A 301 8.93 1.25 -24.19
C THR A 301 8.44 1.21 -22.75
N GLN A 302 7.52 2.11 -22.38
CA GLN A 302 6.92 2.10 -21.03
C GLN A 302 6.14 0.81 -20.78
N ALA A 303 5.30 0.37 -21.72
CA ALA A 303 4.56 -0.87 -21.60
C ALA A 303 5.50 -2.07 -21.43
N GLN A 304 6.59 -2.16 -22.20
CA GLN A 304 7.58 -3.22 -22.04
C GLN A 304 8.21 -3.24 -20.65
N LEU A 305 8.59 -2.07 -20.14
CA LEU A 305 9.14 -1.93 -18.78
C LEU A 305 8.11 -2.27 -17.72
N ASP A 306 6.84 -1.92 -17.92
CA ASP A 306 5.75 -2.25 -16.99
C ASP A 306 5.45 -3.75 -16.98
N GLU A 307 5.58 -4.45 -18.11
CA GLU A 307 5.37 -5.90 -18.23
C GLU A 307 6.54 -6.71 -17.64
N VAL A 308 7.77 -6.32 -17.94
CA VAL A 308 8.97 -6.87 -17.26
C VAL A 308 8.89 -6.59 -15.77
N ALA A 309 8.46 -5.36 -15.46
CA ALA A 309 7.85 -4.92 -14.22
C ALA A 309 7.08 -6.06 -13.57
N ARG A 310 5.85 -6.29 -14.07
CA ARG A 310 4.83 -7.29 -13.67
C ARG A 310 5.31 -8.70 -13.45
N GLY A 311 6.22 -9.17 -14.28
CA GLY A 311 6.65 -10.55 -14.20
C GLY A 311 7.99 -10.82 -13.54
N ALA A 312 8.71 -9.81 -13.04
CA ALA A 312 10.00 -10.03 -12.41
C ALA A 312 9.90 -10.89 -11.13
N ALA A 313 11.01 -11.55 -10.80
CA ALA A 313 11.09 -12.40 -9.61
C ALA A 313 10.90 -11.54 -8.36
N GLN A 314 10.14 -12.03 -7.37
CA GLN A 314 9.91 -11.30 -6.14
C GLN A 314 10.56 -12.01 -4.98
N THR A 315 11.63 -11.43 -4.43
CA THR A 315 12.17 -11.88 -3.15
C THR A 315 11.52 -11.08 -2.03
N ARG A 316 11.03 -11.79 -1.01
CA ARG A 316 10.33 -11.23 0.14
C ARG A 316 11.04 -11.65 1.41
N VAL A 317 11.32 -10.70 2.29
CA VAL A 317 11.87 -10.98 3.61
C VAL A 317 10.86 -10.54 4.66
N ALA A 318 10.08 -11.49 5.17
CA ALA A 318 9.19 -11.23 6.29
C ALA A 318 9.98 -11.34 7.59
N LEU A 319 9.99 -10.26 8.37
CA LEU A 319 10.70 -10.18 9.64
C LEU A 319 9.66 -10.10 10.77
N THR A 320 9.73 -11.03 11.71
CA THR A 320 9.06 -10.82 13.00
C THR A 320 10.05 -10.12 13.90
N VAL A 321 9.83 -8.82 14.09
CA VAL A 321 10.66 -8.00 14.97
C VAL A 321 9.99 -7.86 16.32
N GLN A 322 10.79 -7.51 17.31
CA GLN A 322 10.27 -6.99 18.55
C GLN A 322 10.79 -5.58 18.73
N ASP A 323 9.88 -4.66 19.03
CA ASP A 323 10.23 -3.30 19.38
C ASP A 323 11.15 -3.31 20.61
N ILE A 324 12.37 -2.80 20.41
CA ILE A 324 13.34 -2.59 21.48
C ILE A 324 13.32 -1.11 21.87
N PRO A 325 13.76 -0.71 23.07
CA PRO A 325 13.76 0.69 23.47
C PRO A 325 14.50 1.66 22.52
N ARG A 326 15.37 1.16 21.63
CA ARG A 326 16.16 1.97 20.70
C ARG A 326 15.58 2.05 19.27
N VAL A 327 14.75 1.09 18.87
CA VAL A 327 14.20 0.97 17.52
C VAL A 327 12.75 0.56 17.65
N ARG A 328 11.83 1.40 17.16
CA ARG A 328 10.38 1.18 17.26
C ARG A 328 9.66 1.60 16.00
N PHE A 329 8.54 0.96 15.73
CA PHE A 329 7.67 1.40 14.64
C PHE A 329 6.97 2.71 14.99
N GLY A 330 6.87 3.64 14.03
CA GLY A 330 6.22 4.93 14.16
C GLY A 330 7.20 6.11 14.31
N ARG A 331 6.82 7.11 15.10
CA ARG A 331 7.54 8.39 15.20
C ARG A 331 8.86 8.27 15.95
N ASP A 332 9.81 9.13 15.57
CA ASP A 332 11.01 9.39 16.37
C ASP A 332 10.58 9.96 17.73
N ALA A 333 11.14 9.41 18.82
CA ALA A 333 10.93 9.90 20.18
C ALA A 333 12.29 10.20 20.83
N ALA A 334 12.32 10.94 21.94
CA ALA A 334 13.57 11.37 22.57
C ALA A 334 14.53 10.18 22.87
N GLY A 335 15.54 10.01 22.02
CA GLY A 335 16.52 8.90 22.10
C GLY A 335 16.09 7.57 21.46
N ILE A 336 14.96 7.54 20.73
CA ILE A 336 14.41 6.36 20.04
C ILE A 336 14.34 6.66 18.55
N GLN A 337 14.96 5.80 17.73
CA GLN A 337 14.84 5.88 16.28
C GLN A 337 13.54 5.19 15.85
N GLY A 338 12.61 5.98 15.33
CA GLY A 338 11.38 5.52 14.70
C GLY A 338 11.66 5.11 13.25
N TYR A 339 11.01 4.04 12.79
CA TYR A 339 10.91 3.69 11.38
C TYR A 339 9.44 3.64 10.97
N GLY A 340 9.16 4.09 9.75
CA GLY A 340 7.83 4.08 9.16
C GLY A 340 7.72 3.12 7.97
N ILE A 341 6.50 3.00 7.46
CA ILE A 341 6.24 2.36 6.17
C ILE A 341 6.91 3.21 5.08
N GLY A 342 7.58 2.56 4.13
CA GLY A 342 8.35 3.17 3.05
C GLY A 342 9.82 3.40 3.37
N ASP A 343 10.23 3.51 4.64
CA ASP A 343 11.64 3.73 5.01
C ASP A 343 12.53 2.53 4.61
N LEU A 344 13.77 2.81 4.19
CA LEU A 344 14.77 1.77 3.91
C LEU A 344 15.44 1.35 5.21
N VAL A 345 15.39 0.06 5.53
CA VAL A 345 15.94 -0.52 6.75
C VAL A 345 16.89 -1.66 6.41
N ALA A 346 17.73 -2.03 7.37
CA ALA A 346 18.61 -3.19 7.23
C ALA A 346 18.20 -4.32 8.17
N ALA A 347 18.36 -5.56 7.73
CA ALA A 347 18.21 -6.77 8.52
C ALA A 347 19.48 -7.61 8.41
N ASP A 348 20.08 -7.90 9.55
CA ASP A 348 21.19 -8.82 9.73
C ASP A 348 20.62 -10.23 9.96
N ILE A 349 20.53 -10.98 8.85
CA ILE A 349 19.86 -12.27 8.77
C ILE A 349 20.78 -13.39 9.27
N ARG A 350 22.09 -13.23 9.04
CA ARG A 350 23.14 -14.17 9.42
C ARG A 350 24.47 -13.42 9.49
N ASP A 351 25.43 -13.91 10.27
CA ASP A 351 26.78 -13.35 10.38
C ASP A 351 27.37 -12.92 9.02
N GLY A 352 27.52 -11.61 8.82
CA GLY A 352 28.09 -10.99 7.61
C GLY A 352 27.11 -10.83 6.44
N ILE A 353 25.84 -11.21 6.60
CA ILE A 353 24.78 -11.09 5.58
C ILE A 353 23.73 -10.09 6.07
N THR A 354 23.90 -8.85 5.61
CA THR A 354 22.90 -7.79 5.75
C THR A 354 22.04 -7.71 4.48
N TYR A 355 20.73 -7.77 4.66
CA TYR A 355 19.70 -7.43 3.68
C TYR A 355 19.23 -6.01 3.93
N SER A 356 19.00 -5.23 2.88
CA SER A 356 18.51 -3.85 3.01
C SER A 356 17.43 -3.60 1.99
N ASP A 357 16.28 -3.14 2.44
CA ASP A 357 15.13 -2.88 1.58
C ASP A 357 14.11 -1.99 2.29
N LYS A 358 13.05 -1.59 1.59
CA LYS A 358 11.96 -0.79 2.12
C LYS A 358 11.05 -1.60 3.03
N VAL A 359 10.55 -0.96 4.08
CA VAL A 359 9.42 -1.49 4.87
C VAL A 359 8.15 -1.30 4.06
N THR A 360 7.68 -2.36 3.42
CA THR A 360 6.54 -2.28 2.49
C THR A 360 5.21 -2.59 3.15
N ALA A 361 5.22 -3.29 4.29
CA ALA A 361 4.05 -3.40 5.14
C ALA A 361 4.40 -3.59 6.61
N VAL A 362 3.45 -3.32 7.50
CA VAL A 362 3.55 -3.65 8.93
C VAL A 362 2.22 -4.22 9.40
N GLN A 363 2.29 -5.37 10.06
CA GLN A 363 1.15 -5.91 10.82
C GLN A 363 1.30 -5.53 12.29
N LEU A 364 0.24 -4.98 12.85
CA LEU A 364 0.17 -4.57 14.26
C LEU A 364 -0.95 -5.36 14.93
N THR A 365 -0.62 -6.17 15.93
CA THR A 365 -1.61 -6.99 16.65
C THR A 365 -1.54 -6.71 18.13
N ALA A 366 -2.71 -6.49 18.73
CA ALA A 366 -2.87 -6.34 20.17
C ALA A 366 -4.03 -7.19 20.67
N ASP A 367 -3.80 -7.95 21.75
CA ASP A 367 -4.76 -8.93 22.27
C ASP A 367 -4.81 -8.87 23.81
N THR A 368 -6.01 -8.69 24.36
CA THR A 368 -6.29 -8.69 25.80
C THR A 368 -6.94 -9.99 26.29
N THR A 369 -7.30 -10.90 25.38
CA THR A 369 -8.09 -12.11 25.68
C THR A 369 -7.26 -13.26 26.24
N THR A 370 -5.96 -13.30 25.98
CA THR A 370 -5.07 -14.42 26.35
C THR A 370 -4.54 -14.36 27.80
N GLY A 371 -5.21 -13.59 28.67
CA GLY A 371 -4.88 -13.43 30.09
C GLY A 371 -3.71 -12.48 30.37
N ALA A 372 -2.64 -12.55 29.55
CA ALA A 372 -1.61 -11.52 29.49
C ALA A 372 -1.86 -10.62 28.28
N TYR A 373 -1.67 -9.31 28.44
CA TYR A 373 -1.69 -8.38 27.31
C TYR A 373 -0.54 -8.71 26.35
N VAL A 374 -0.87 -8.99 25.10
CA VAL A 374 0.11 -9.27 24.03
C VAL A 374 0.05 -8.17 23.00
N GLU A 375 1.21 -7.60 22.68
CA GLU A 375 1.43 -6.64 21.60
C GLU A 375 2.52 -7.19 20.66
N ALA A 376 2.27 -7.15 19.36
CA ALA A 376 3.20 -7.59 18.33
C ALA A 376 3.23 -6.60 17.17
N VAL A 377 4.45 -6.30 16.69
CA VAL A 377 4.74 -5.46 15.53
C VAL A 377 5.56 -6.30 14.56
N VAL A 378 5.03 -6.57 13.37
CA VAL A 378 5.65 -7.47 12.39
C VAL A 378 5.82 -6.71 11.06
N PRO A 379 6.99 -6.10 10.81
CA PRO A 379 7.29 -5.44 9.55
C PRO A 379 7.69 -6.45 8.47
N THR A 380 7.21 -6.21 7.25
CA THR A 380 7.65 -6.90 6.06
C THR A 380 8.59 -5.97 5.28
N VAL A 381 9.75 -6.50 4.90
CA VAL A 381 10.81 -5.76 4.22
C VAL A 381 11.03 -6.37 2.83
N GLY A 382 10.97 -5.53 1.80
CA GLY A 382 11.00 -5.92 0.38
C GLY A 382 9.64 -6.18 -0.25
N ALA A 383 9.60 -6.81 -1.42
CA ALA A 383 8.42 -6.79 -2.29
C ALA A 383 7.13 -7.30 -1.61
N ASN A 384 6.05 -6.52 -1.68
CA ASN A 384 4.76 -6.80 -1.03
C ASN A 384 3.58 -6.69 -2.00
N ASP A 385 3.63 -7.45 -3.09
CA ASP A 385 2.52 -7.49 -4.03
C ASP A 385 1.69 -8.76 -3.82
N ALA A 386 0.67 -8.63 -2.98
CA ALA A 386 -0.36 -9.65 -2.82
C ALA A 386 -1.55 -9.47 -3.78
N ALA A 387 -1.49 -8.50 -4.71
CA ALA A 387 -2.46 -8.37 -5.79
C ALA A 387 -1.82 -8.86 -7.09
N ALA A 388 -2.53 -9.73 -7.82
CA ALA A 388 -2.07 -10.40 -9.04
C ALA A 388 -1.70 -9.46 -10.21
N ASP A 389 -1.86 -8.13 -10.07
CA ASP A 389 -1.73 -7.16 -11.14
C ASP A 389 -0.63 -6.09 -10.93
N ALA A 390 0.17 -6.18 -9.86
CA ALA A 390 1.23 -5.19 -9.60
C ALA A 390 2.57 -5.59 -10.24
N ALA A 391 3.22 -4.60 -10.86
CA ALA A 391 4.58 -4.69 -11.37
C ALA A 391 5.61 -4.73 -10.23
N PRO A 392 6.42 -5.80 -10.07
CA PRO A 392 7.57 -5.83 -9.18
C PRO A 392 8.38 -4.54 -9.22
N ASP A 393 8.34 -3.84 -8.10
CA ASP A 393 9.13 -2.64 -7.85
C ASP A 393 10.65 -2.89 -7.77
N ASP A 394 11.17 -4.10 -8.06
CA ASP A 394 12.56 -4.39 -7.68
C ASP A 394 13.36 -5.31 -8.61
N ALA A 395 13.78 -4.75 -9.75
CA ALA A 395 14.92 -5.28 -10.51
C ALA A 395 16.26 -5.22 -9.72
N THR A 396 16.33 -4.38 -8.67
CA THR A 396 17.54 -4.13 -7.87
C THR A 396 17.77 -5.19 -6.80
N ALA A 397 16.74 -5.67 -6.08
CA ALA A 397 16.85 -6.78 -5.14
C ALA A 397 17.30 -8.08 -5.85
N ILE A 398 16.75 -8.38 -7.03
CA ILE A 398 17.20 -9.51 -7.83
C ILE A 398 18.65 -9.31 -8.26
N ALA A 399 19.05 -8.11 -8.70
CA ALA A 399 20.43 -7.83 -9.09
C ALA A 399 21.42 -7.98 -7.91
N GLN A 400 21.05 -7.55 -6.70
CA GLN A 400 21.87 -7.67 -5.50
C GLN A 400 21.96 -9.12 -5.00
N LEU A 401 20.85 -9.86 -5.01
CA LEU A 401 20.82 -11.26 -4.60
C LEU A 401 21.50 -12.17 -5.63
N SER A 402 21.29 -11.93 -6.94
CA SER A 402 21.96 -12.70 -8.00
C SER A 402 23.46 -12.38 -8.11
N ALA A 403 23.88 -11.14 -7.88
CA ALA A 403 25.30 -10.82 -7.74
C ALA A 403 25.94 -11.56 -6.55
N ARG A 404 25.21 -11.69 -5.43
CA ARG A 404 25.69 -12.37 -4.23
C ARG A 404 25.67 -13.89 -4.32
N VAL A 405 24.68 -14.49 -4.96
CA VAL A 405 24.67 -15.94 -5.24
C VAL A 405 25.86 -16.31 -6.12
N ARG A 406 26.17 -15.50 -7.16
CA ARG A 406 27.38 -15.70 -7.97
C ARG A 406 28.66 -15.56 -7.16
N GLN A 407 28.71 -14.64 -6.19
CA GLN A 407 29.87 -14.45 -5.33
C GLN A 407 30.06 -15.63 -4.35
N LEU A 408 28.97 -16.18 -3.82
CA LEU A 408 28.98 -17.38 -2.98
C LEU A 408 29.38 -18.63 -3.77
N GLU A 409 28.86 -18.79 -4.99
CA GLU A 409 29.24 -19.89 -5.89
C GLU A 409 30.73 -19.84 -6.27
N GLN A 410 31.29 -18.64 -6.47
CA GLN A 410 32.73 -18.46 -6.70
C GLN A 410 33.58 -18.78 -5.47
N GLN A 411 33.11 -18.45 -4.26
CA GLN A 411 33.81 -18.77 -3.01
C GLN A 411 33.76 -20.27 -2.68
N ILE A 412 32.68 -20.95 -3.04
CA ILE A 412 32.55 -22.40 -2.85
C ILE A 412 33.41 -23.17 -3.85
N ARG A 413 33.59 -22.67 -5.09
CA ARG A 413 34.46 -23.28 -6.11
C ARG A 413 35.96 -23.02 -5.91
N SER A 414 36.33 -22.07 -5.04
CA SER A 414 37.72 -21.71 -4.74
C SER A 414 38.24 -22.31 -3.42
N ARG A 415 37.44 -23.13 -2.76
CA ARG A 415 37.85 -24.12 -1.77
C ARG A 415 37.88 -25.49 -2.41
#